data_AF-A0A6B8MVD5-F1
#
_entry.id   AF-A0A6B8MVD5-F1
#
_cell.length_a   1.000
_cell.length_b   1.000
_cell.length_c   1.000
_cell.angle_alpha   90.00
_cell.angle_beta   90.00
_cell.angle_gamma   90.00
#
_symmetry.space_group_name_H-M   'P 1'
#
loop_
_entity.id
_entity.type
_entity.pdbx_description
1 polymer ?
#
loop_
_entity_poly.entity_id
_entity_poly.type
_entity_poly.pdbx_seq_one_letter_code
_entity_poly.pdbx_strand_id
1 'polypeptide(L)'
;MEIQVTDLRAAREFYVDILGLTVTAEDDQHIYLRSIEEFIHHNLVLRQGPIAAMAAFSFRVRSPEDVDRAEAWFRARGYRTERRKEGFTRGIGDSVRVEDPLGFLRDPDGHRIEIYTQDYYTGDPDNPVMGWGIHDNQRRDWWGNPVVASWYTEGSLVMDLDGNPQPVTERSEPSEMAVTIGADGFSYTRKDDVLEGFRLGNSL
;
A
#
# COMPACT_ATOMS: atom_id res chain seq x y z
N MET A 1 -1.31 8.86 -0.17
CA MET A 1 -2.65 8.24 0.04
C MET A 1 -2.75 7.03 -0.87
N GLU A 2 -3.35 5.95 -0.41
CA GLU A 2 -3.66 4.78 -1.22
C GLU A 2 -5.17 4.55 -1.27
N ILE A 3 -5.68 4.29 -2.46
CA ILE A 3 -7.07 3.90 -2.69
C ILE A 3 -7.14 2.55 -3.39
N GLN A 4 -8.13 1.76 -3.02
CA GLN A 4 -8.52 0.55 -3.72
C GLN A 4 -9.44 0.90 -4.88
N VAL A 5 -9.15 0.33 -6.04
CA VAL A 5 -9.96 0.42 -7.26
C VAL A 5 -10.31 -0.99 -7.74
N THR A 6 -11.52 -1.17 -8.26
CA THR A 6 -12.00 -2.49 -8.71
C THR A 6 -11.46 -2.86 -10.09
N ASP A 7 -11.29 -1.87 -10.97
CA ASP A 7 -10.67 -1.99 -12.29
C ASP A 7 -9.45 -1.06 -12.37
N LEU A 8 -8.26 -1.65 -12.27
CA LEU A 8 -7.00 -0.92 -12.29
C LEU A 8 -6.70 -0.31 -13.67
N ARG A 9 -7.15 -0.95 -14.75
CA ARG A 9 -6.94 -0.46 -16.12
C ARG A 9 -7.81 0.76 -16.38
N ALA A 10 -9.09 0.71 -16.01
CA ALA A 10 -9.98 1.86 -16.11
C ALA A 10 -9.50 3.03 -15.23
N ALA A 11 -9.02 2.72 -14.02
CA ALA A 11 -8.43 3.73 -13.15
C ALA A 11 -7.16 4.35 -13.77
N ARG A 12 -6.29 3.54 -14.40
CA ARG A 12 -5.12 4.04 -15.11
C ARG A 12 -5.51 5.01 -16.22
N GLU A 13 -6.45 4.63 -17.07
CA GLU A 13 -6.94 5.49 -18.17
C GLU A 13 -7.43 6.84 -17.62
N PHE A 14 -8.21 6.81 -16.54
CA PHE A 14 -8.68 8.03 -15.91
C PHE A 14 -7.57 8.89 -15.30
N TYR A 15 -6.75 8.32 -14.40
CA TYR A 15 -5.78 9.10 -13.65
C TYR A 15 -4.55 9.49 -14.47
N VAL A 16 -4.10 8.63 -15.39
CA VAL A 16 -2.91 8.88 -16.21
C VAL A 16 -3.29 9.58 -17.51
N ASP A 17 -4.18 8.97 -18.30
CA ASP A 17 -4.40 9.42 -19.68
C ASP A 17 -5.36 10.62 -19.75
N ILE A 18 -6.34 10.72 -18.84
CA ILE A 18 -7.28 11.86 -18.78
C ILE A 18 -6.79 12.96 -17.83
N LEU A 19 -6.45 12.63 -16.57
CA LEU A 19 -6.03 13.62 -15.58
C LEU A 19 -4.54 14.00 -15.68
N GLY A 20 -3.71 13.22 -16.38
CA GLY A 20 -2.31 13.55 -16.61
C GLY A 20 -1.36 13.30 -15.42
N LEU A 21 -1.72 12.44 -14.48
CA LEU A 21 -0.81 12.07 -13.38
C LEU A 21 0.36 11.25 -13.93
N THR A 22 1.54 11.45 -13.34
CA THR A 22 2.76 10.75 -13.78
C THR A 22 2.92 9.43 -13.03
N VAL A 23 3.08 8.34 -13.78
CA VAL A 23 3.43 7.02 -13.23
C VAL A 23 4.90 7.01 -12.85
N THR A 24 5.20 6.67 -11.61
CA THR A 24 6.58 6.55 -11.10
C THR A 24 7.01 5.10 -10.91
N ALA A 25 6.04 4.24 -10.61
CA ALA A 25 6.18 2.79 -10.57
C ALA A 25 4.83 2.14 -10.83
N GLU A 26 4.84 0.92 -11.35
CA GLU A 26 3.63 0.11 -11.48
C GLU A 26 3.98 -1.38 -11.35
N ASP A 27 2.98 -2.17 -11.01
CA ASP A 27 2.97 -3.63 -11.12
C ASP A 27 1.56 -4.08 -11.50
N ASP A 28 1.33 -5.39 -11.60
CA ASP A 28 0.03 -5.93 -12.01
C ASP A 28 -1.13 -5.55 -11.08
N GLN A 29 -0.86 -5.05 -9.87
CA GLN A 29 -1.85 -4.69 -8.85
C GLN A 29 -1.77 -3.24 -8.37
N HIS A 30 -0.72 -2.49 -8.71
CA HIS A 30 -0.51 -1.12 -8.22
C HIS A 30 -0.06 -0.17 -9.31
N ILE A 31 -0.51 1.07 -9.19
CA ILE A 31 0.04 2.20 -9.93
C ILE A 31 0.37 3.30 -8.93
N TYR A 32 1.65 3.65 -8.87
CA TYR A 32 2.17 4.71 -8.02
C TYR A 32 2.21 5.99 -8.85
N LEU A 33 1.47 7.00 -8.40
CA LEU A 33 1.21 8.22 -9.13
C LEU A 33 1.68 9.44 -8.35
N ARG A 34 2.28 10.38 -9.07
CA ARG A 34 2.52 11.74 -8.58
C ARG A 34 1.69 12.75 -9.38
N SER A 35 1.20 13.76 -8.69
CA SER A 35 0.62 14.94 -9.33
C SER A 35 1.69 15.79 -10.01
N ILE A 36 1.25 16.68 -10.89
CA ILE A 36 2.11 17.67 -11.54
C ILE A 36 2.73 18.56 -10.44
N GLU A 37 4.02 18.90 -10.60
CA GLU A 37 4.87 19.66 -9.64
C GLU A 37 5.27 18.95 -8.33
N GLU A 38 4.92 17.68 -8.16
CA GLU A 38 5.41 16.88 -7.03
C GLU A 38 6.77 16.24 -7.36
N PHE A 39 7.69 16.21 -6.37
CA PHE A 39 9.08 15.74 -6.54
C PHE A 39 9.39 14.43 -5.80
N ILE A 40 8.40 13.84 -5.12
CA ILE A 40 8.50 12.52 -4.47
C ILE A 40 7.93 11.41 -5.37
N HIS A 41 8.22 10.15 -5.04
CA HIS A 41 7.79 8.98 -5.82
C HIS A 41 6.27 8.91 -5.97
N HIS A 42 5.48 9.23 -4.95
CA HIS A 42 4.02 9.29 -5.14
C HIS A 42 3.34 10.11 -4.05
N ASN A 43 2.16 10.65 -4.40
CA ASN A 43 1.19 11.14 -3.45
C ASN A 43 -0.16 10.40 -3.55
N LEU A 44 -0.36 9.63 -4.63
CA LEU A 44 -1.50 8.74 -4.84
C LEU A 44 -1.02 7.34 -5.26
N VAL A 45 -1.56 6.30 -4.62
CA VAL A 45 -1.42 4.91 -5.04
C VAL A 45 -2.79 4.38 -5.41
N LEU A 46 -2.90 3.78 -6.59
CA LEU A 46 -4.05 2.99 -7.01
C LEU A 46 -3.69 1.53 -6.77
N ARG A 47 -4.40 0.85 -5.87
CA ARG A 47 -4.27 -0.59 -5.64
C ARG A 47 -5.50 -1.30 -6.16
N GLN A 48 -5.33 -2.38 -6.92
CA GLN A 48 -6.47 -3.20 -7.30
C GLN A 48 -7.03 -3.94 -6.06
N GLY A 49 -8.32 -3.77 -5.80
CA GLY A 49 -8.98 -4.31 -4.61
C GLY A 49 -10.38 -4.85 -4.93
N PRO A 50 -10.96 -5.67 -4.04
CA PRO A 50 -12.30 -6.21 -4.23
C PRO A 50 -13.39 -5.15 -4.25
N ILE A 51 -13.12 -3.98 -3.68
CA ILE A 51 -14.07 -2.89 -3.48
C ILE A 51 -13.38 -1.55 -3.71
N ALA A 52 -14.13 -0.53 -4.16
CA ALA A 52 -13.62 0.84 -4.18
C ALA A 52 -13.61 1.40 -2.74
N ALA A 53 -12.42 1.67 -2.20
CA ALA A 53 -12.27 2.05 -0.80
C ALA A 53 -10.99 2.84 -0.55
N MET A 54 -10.95 3.64 0.52
CA MET A 54 -9.70 4.24 0.98
C MET A 54 -8.88 3.19 1.74
N ALA A 55 -7.67 2.89 1.25
CA ALA A 55 -6.81 1.84 1.79
C ALA A 55 -5.93 2.36 2.93
N ALA A 56 -5.29 3.52 2.74
CA ALA A 56 -4.47 4.19 3.75
C ALA A 56 -4.29 5.69 3.45
N PHE A 57 -4.21 6.51 4.50
CA PHE A 57 -3.65 7.85 4.43
C PHE A 57 -2.26 7.89 5.05
N SER A 58 -1.34 8.61 4.41
CA SER A 58 0.06 8.63 4.82
C SER A 58 0.55 10.05 5.12
N PHE A 59 1.26 10.24 6.23
CA PHE A 59 1.90 11.52 6.58
C PHE A 59 3.42 11.43 6.45
N ARG A 60 4.00 12.38 5.72
CA ARG A 60 5.46 12.51 5.60
C ARG A 60 6.03 13.31 6.78
N VAL A 61 7.08 12.79 7.39
CA VAL A 61 7.88 13.51 8.39
C VAL A 61 9.27 13.87 7.86
N ARG A 62 9.94 14.85 8.49
CA ARG A 62 11.17 15.45 7.96
C ARG A 62 12.35 14.49 8.07
N SER A 63 12.48 13.79 9.19
CA SER A 63 13.62 12.92 9.44
C SER A 63 13.24 11.59 10.11
N PRO A 64 14.11 10.57 10.08
CA PRO A 64 13.87 9.31 10.79
C PRO A 64 13.61 9.49 12.30
N GLU A 65 14.26 10.48 12.92
CA GLU A 65 14.03 10.81 14.33
C GLU A 65 12.59 11.28 14.59
N ASP A 66 11.92 11.86 13.60
CA ASP A 66 10.51 12.23 13.71
C ASP A 66 9.60 11.00 13.72
N VAL A 67 9.98 9.95 12.99
CA VAL A 67 9.29 8.65 13.02
C VAL A 67 9.50 7.99 14.40
N ASP A 68 10.70 8.10 14.97
CA ASP A 68 10.97 7.64 16.35
C ASP A 68 10.11 8.39 17.38
N ARG A 69 10.00 9.72 17.24
CA ARG A 69 9.14 10.53 18.10
C ARG A 69 7.67 10.14 17.96
N ALA A 70 7.19 9.91 16.74
CA ALA A 70 5.84 9.44 16.49
C ALA A 70 5.59 8.07 17.15
N GLU A 71 6.44 7.09 16.88
CA GLU A 71 6.34 5.75 17.45
C GLU A 71 6.33 5.77 18.99
N ALA A 72 7.24 6.51 19.61
CA ALA A 72 7.30 6.66 21.06
C ALA A 72 6.03 7.31 21.63
N TRP A 73 5.50 8.33 20.94
CA TRP A 73 4.27 9.02 21.37
C TRP A 73 3.06 8.10 21.38
N PHE A 74 2.91 7.26 20.36
CA PHE A 74 1.83 6.28 20.26
C PHE A 74 1.99 5.14 21.27
N ARG A 75 3.19 4.55 21.38
CA ARG A 75 3.47 3.51 22.38
C ARG A 75 3.20 3.96 23.81
N ALA A 76 3.57 5.20 24.16
CA ALA A 76 3.34 5.76 25.50
C ALA A 76 1.84 5.84 25.87
N ARG A 77 0.94 5.78 24.88
CA ARG A 77 -0.52 5.79 25.07
C ARG A 77 -1.16 4.40 24.94
N GLY A 78 -0.36 3.35 24.81
CA GLY A 78 -0.84 1.98 24.72
C GLY A 78 -1.24 1.54 23.30
N TYR A 79 -0.95 2.33 22.28
CA TYR A 79 -1.14 1.93 20.88
C TYR A 79 -0.05 0.93 20.49
N ARG A 80 -0.44 -0.13 19.78
CA ARG A 80 0.54 -1.03 19.16
C ARG A 80 1.12 -0.33 17.94
N THR A 81 2.40 -0.54 17.67
CA THR A 81 3.07 0.06 16.50
C THR A 81 3.83 -1.01 15.76
N GLU A 82 3.82 -0.92 14.44
CA GLU A 82 4.67 -1.72 13.57
C GLU A 82 5.61 -0.76 12.85
N ARG A 83 6.91 -0.96 13.02
CA ARG A 83 7.96 -0.12 12.44
C ARG A 83 8.69 -0.88 11.34
N ARG A 84 8.90 -0.23 10.19
CA ARG A 84 9.72 -0.75 9.09
C ARG A 84 10.64 0.33 8.57
N LYS A 85 11.96 0.15 8.81
CA LYS A 85 12.99 1.12 8.43
C LYS A 85 13.15 1.29 6.92
N GLU A 86 12.70 0.32 6.14
CA GLU A 86 12.76 0.33 4.67
C GLU A 86 11.39 0.55 4.03
N GLY A 87 10.39 0.98 4.81
CA GLY A 87 9.05 1.22 4.28
C GLY A 87 8.14 0.02 4.31
N PHE A 88 6.84 0.30 4.26
CA PHE A 88 5.81 -0.70 3.98
C PHE A 88 5.23 -0.61 2.56
N THR A 89 5.47 0.54 1.91
CA THR A 89 4.90 0.91 0.62
C THR A 89 6.07 1.25 -0.28
N ARG A 90 5.96 0.95 -1.57
CA ARG A 90 7.08 1.10 -2.48
C ARG A 90 7.53 2.55 -2.64
N GLY A 91 8.85 2.76 -2.63
CA GLY A 91 9.47 4.08 -2.66
C GLY A 91 9.41 4.80 -1.32
N ILE A 92 8.71 4.25 -0.32
CA ILE A 92 8.74 4.80 1.02
C ILE A 92 9.90 4.16 1.80
N GLY A 93 10.69 4.96 2.51
CA GLY A 93 11.70 4.49 3.45
C GLY A 93 11.15 4.43 4.87
N ASP A 94 11.93 4.84 5.87
CA ASP A 94 11.59 4.60 7.28
C ASP A 94 10.16 5.03 7.65
N SER A 95 9.38 4.09 8.17
CA SER A 95 7.94 4.26 8.34
C SER A 95 7.42 3.51 9.55
N VAL A 96 6.43 4.10 10.23
CA VAL A 96 5.70 3.47 11.33
C VAL A 96 4.22 3.44 11.00
N ARG A 97 3.58 2.32 11.28
CA ARG A 97 2.12 2.20 11.29
C ARG A 97 1.67 2.01 12.73
N VAL A 98 0.50 2.57 13.03
CA VAL A 98 -0.05 2.59 14.39
C VAL A 98 -1.32 1.78 14.38
N GLU A 99 -1.41 0.87 15.34
CA GLU A 99 -2.56 0.05 15.65
C GLU A 99 -3.23 0.60 16.92
N ASP A 100 -4.51 0.92 16.82
CA ASP A 100 -5.35 1.36 17.92
C ASP A 100 -5.54 0.25 18.96
N PRO A 101 -5.93 0.60 20.21
CA PRO A 101 -6.11 -0.35 21.30
C PRO A 101 -7.14 -1.46 21.04
N LEU A 102 -7.98 -1.34 20.01
CA LEU A 102 -8.93 -2.36 19.56
C LEU A 102 -8.35 -3.32 18.52
N GLY A 103 -7.06 -3.18 18.17
CA GLY A 103 -6.34 -4.11 17.30
C GLY A 103 -6.36 -3.73 15.83
N PHE A 104 -6.68 -2.49 15.49
CA PHE A 104 -6.72 -2.06 14.10
C PHE A 104 -5.63 -1.04 13.77
N LEU A 105 -4.91 -1.24 12.66
CA LEU A 105 -3.97 -0.26 12.08
C LEU A 105 -4.71 1.00 11.59
N ARG A 106 -5.43 1.68 12.47
CA ARG A 106 -6.54 2.57 12.14
C ARG A 106 -6.68 3.69 13.17
N ASP A 107 -7.29 4.79 12.77
CA ASP A 107 -7.81 5.79 13.70
C ASP A 107 -9.01 5.22 14.50
N PRO A 108 -9.60 5.98 15.45
CA PRO A 108 -10.72 5.50 16.25
C PRO A 108 -11.95 5.01 15.46
N ASP A 109 -12.11 5.45 14.21
CA ASP A 109 -13.22 5.09 13.33
C ASP A 109 -12.87 3.94 12.38
N GLY A 110 -11.65 3.41 12.46
CA GLY A 110 -11.23 2.35 11.57
C GLY A 110 -10.61 2.84 10.25
N HIS A 111 -10.08 4.05 10.16
CA HIS A 111 -9.36 4.54 8.98
C HIS A 111 -7.87 4.26 9.06
N ARG A 112 -7.31 3.53 8.08
CA ARG A 112 -5.90 3.14 8.11
C ARG A 112 -4.95 4.33 7.96
N ILE A 113 -3.96 4.42 8.86
CA ILE A 113 -2.92 5.46 8.85
C ILE A 113 -1.55 4.83 8.64
N GLU A 114 -0.75 5.46 7.80
CA GLU A 114 0.67 5.20 7.59
C GLU A 114 1.50 6.47 7.88
N ILE A 115 2.67 6.33 8.48
CA ILE A 115 3.60 7.45 8.69
C ILE A 115 4.90 7.09 8.03
N TYR A 116 5.47 8.01 7.24
CA TYR A 116 6.59 7.67 6.39
C TYR A 116 7.66 8.75 6.22
N THR A 117 8.84 8.33 5.78
CA THR A 117 9.92 9.20 5.31
C THR A 117 10.74 8.55 4.18
N GLN A 118 11.78 9.26 3.71
CA GLN A 118 12.83 8.74 2.82
C GLN A 118 12.35 8.10 1.52
N ASP A 119 11.79 8.93 0.66
CA ASP A 119 11.49 8.58 -0.73
C ASP A 119 12.56 9.15 -1.68
N TYR A 120 12.57 8.73 -2.94
CA TYR A 120 13.49 9.19 -3.97
C TYR A 120 12.87 10.22 -4.92
N TYR A 121 13.76 10.98 -5.57
CA TYR A 121 13.39 11.98 -6.55
C TYR A 121 12.90 11.32 -7.85
N THR A 122 11.77 11.79 -8.37
CA THR A 122 11.20 11.34 -9.64
C THR A 122 10.76 12.51 -10.53
N GLY A 123 11.33 13.71 -10.32
CA GLY A 123 10.87 14.95 -10.96
C GLY A 123 11.13 15.04 -12.46
N ASP A 124 12.13 14.31 -12.96
CA ASP A 124 12.51 14.33 -14.38
C ASP A 124 11.42 13.70 -15.25
N PRO A 125 11.11 14.27 -16.43
CA PRO A 125 10.02 13.80 -17.28
C PRO A 125 10.26 12.42 -17.91
N ASP A 126 11.53 12.00 -17.98
CA ASP A 126 11.98 10.71 -18.48
C ASP A 126 12.41 9.75 -17.35
N ASN A 127 12.01 10.03 -16.11
CA ASN A 127 12.31 9.17 -14.97
C ASN A 127 11.83 7.73 -15.26
N PRO A 128 12.71 6.72 -15.13
CA PRO A 128 12.39 5.36 -15.53
C PRO A 128 11.23 4.80 -14.72
N VAL A 129 10.25 4.22 -15.40
CA VAL A 129 9.14 3.50 -14.75
C VAL A 129 9.61 2.11 -14.36
N MET A 130 9.53 1.82 -13.07
CA MET A 130 10.05 0.58 -12.51
C MET A 130 8.91 -0.44 -12.32
N GLY A 131 8.96 -1.57 -13.02
CA GLY A 131 8.00 -2.68 -12.95
C GLY A 131 8.42 -3.83 -12.02
N TRP A 132 7.49 -4.43 -11.28
CA TRP A 132 7.73 -5.61 -10.43
C TRP A 132 6.74 -6.72 -10.74
N GLY A 133 7.17 -7.98 -10.64
CA GLY A 133 6.26 -9.13 -10.79
C GLY A 133 5.42 -9.31 -9.54
N ILE A 134 4.13 -9.63 -9.70
CA ILE A 134 3.22 -9.85 -8.56
C ILE A 134 3.68 -10.97 -7.61
N HIS A 135 4.44 -11.95 -8.11
CA HIS A 135 4.96 -13.04 -7.28
C HIS A 135 6.31 -12.72 -6.63
N ASP A 136 6.89 -11.54 -6.86
CA ASP A 136 8.11 -11.14 -6.17
C ASP A 136 7.79 -10.78 -4.71
N ASN A 137 8.35 -11.55 -3.78
CA ASN A 137 8.09 -11.36 -2.35
C ASN A 137 8.72 -10.07 -1.80
N GLN A 138 9.68 -9.48 -2.52
CA GLN A 138 10.34 -8.23 -2.11
C GLN A 138 9.59 -6.97 -2.59
N ARG A 139 8.56 -7.12 -3.42
CA ARG A 139 7.85 -5.99 -4.04
C ARG A 139 7.09 -5.08 -3.05
N ARG A 140 6.66 -5.65 -1.91
CA ARG A 140 5.89 -4.94 -0.87
C ARG A 140 6.70 -4.70 0.40
N ASP A 141 7.51 -5.68 0.78
CA ASP A 141 8.45 -5.60 1.88
C ASP A 141 9.79 -6.12 1.39
N TRP A 142 10.81 -5.27 1.37
CA TRP A 142 12.10 -5.62 0.76
C TRP A 142 12.77 -6.83 1.42
N TRP A 143 12.51 -7.05 2.71
CA TRP A 143 13.03 -8.20 3.45
C TRP A 143 12.18 -9.47 3.30
N GLY A 144 11.10 -9.41 2.53
CA GLY A 144 10.23 -10.54 2.24
C GLY A 144 9.32 -10.93 3.42
N ASN A 145 9.06 -10.01 4.35
CA ASN A 145 8.08 -10.27 5.41
C ASN A 145 6.68 -10.47 4.82
N PRO A 146 5.89 -11.43 5.33
CA PRO A 146 4.54 -11.64 4.84
C PRO A 146 3.67 -10.40 5.10
N VAL A 147 2.86 -10.06 4.11
CA VAL A 147 1.89 -8.97 4.22
C VAL A 147 0.65 -9.50 4.93
N VAL A 148 0.20 -8.79 5.96
CA VAL A 148 -0.96 -9.21 6.76
C VAL A 148 -2.25 -9.21 5.92
N ALA A 149 -3.12 -10.21 6.11
CA ALA A 149 -4.31 -10.42 5.27
C ALA A 149 -5.28 -9.22 5.28
N SER A 150 -5.48 -8.59 6.45
CA SER A 150 -6.31 -7.39 6.62
C SER A 150 -5.86 -6.23 5.72
N TRP A 151 -4.59 -6.23 5.31
CA TRP A 151 -4.06 -5.23 4.39
C TRP A 151 -4.73 -5.28 3.03
N TYR A 152 -5.03 -6.49 2.55
CA TYR A 152 -5.66 -6.74 1.26
C TYR A 152 -7.17 -6.56 1.29
N THR A 153 -7.81 -7.00 2.37
CA THR A 153 -9.26 -7.21 2.42
C THR A 153 -10.05 -6.03 2.98
N GLU A 154 -9.40 -5.16 3.76
CA GLU A 154 -10.10 -4.08 4.45
C GLU A 154 -9.75 -2.70 3.87
N GLY A 155 -10.77 -1.82 3.82
CA GLY A 155 -10.67 -0.42 3.40
C GLY A 155 -11.85 0.39 3.93
N SER A 156 -11.73 1.71 3.96
CA SER A 156 -12.80 2.60 4.42
C SER A 156 -13.75 2.95 3.28
N LEU A 157 -15.06 2.96 3.55
CA LEU A 157 -16.06 3.42 2.59
C LEU A 157 -15.82 4.89 2.22
N VAL A 158 -16.17 5.23 0.99
CA VAL A 158 -16.11 6.61 0.49
C VAL A 158 -17.52 7.15 0.34
N MET A 159 -17.71 8.45 0.60
CA MET A 159 -19.02 9.10 0.49
C MET A 159 -19.23 9.68 -0.90
N ASP A 160 -20.48 9.72 -1.35
CA ASP A 160 -20.92 10.54 -2.46
C ASP A 160 -21.00 12.04 -2.06
N LEU A 161 -21.42 12.89 -3.00
CA LEU A 161 -21.51 14.34 -2.77
C LEU A 161 -22.60 14.72 -1.77
N ASP A 162 -23.57 13.84 -1.52
CA ASP A 162 -24.68 14.03 -0.58
C ASP A 162 -24.36 13.46 0.81
N GLY A 163 -23.17 12.88 0.99
CA GLY A 163 -22.70 12.31 2.26
C GLY A 163 -23.14 10.87 2.52
N ASN A 164 -23.68 10.17 1.52
CA ASN A 164 -24.04 8.75 1.65
C ASN A 164 -22.86 7.85 1.22
N PRO A 165 -22.66 6.69 1.86
CA PRO A 165 -21.66 5.73 1.39
C PRO A 165 -21.91 5.29 -0.05
N GLN A 166 -20.88 5.36 -0.88
CA GLN A 166 -20.92 4.83 -2.24
C GLN A 166 -21.17 3.31 -2.22
N PRO A 167 -22.00 2.78 -3.13
CA PRO A 167 -22.21 1.33 -3.25
C PRO A 167 -20.90 0.58 -3.50
N VAL A 168 -20.74 -0.54 -2.80
CA VAL A 168 -19.59 -1.42 -2.97
C VAL A 168 -19.79 -2.30 -4.19
N THR A 169 -18.84 -2.22 -5.13
CA THR A 169 -18.78 -3.09 -6.30
C THR A 169 -17.73 -4.17 -6.09
N GLU A 170 -18.09 -5.44 -6.32
CA GLU A 170 -17.14 -6.56 -6.24
C GLU A 170 -16.21 -6.62 -7.47
N ARG A 171 -14.94 -6.93 -7.21
CA ARG A 171 -13.94 -7.22 -8.26
C ARG A 171 -14.18 -8.59 -8.90
N SER A 172 -14.03 -8.66 -10.22
CA SER A 172 -14.07 -9.90 -11.00
C SER A 172 -12.71 -10.58 -11.18
N GLU A 173 -11.62 -9.81 -11.16
CA GLU A 173 -10.25 -10.31 -11.37
C GLU A 173 -9.67 -11.03 -10.13
N PRO A 174 -8.72 -11.97 -10.30
CA PRO A 174 -8.12 -12.71 -9.19
C PRO A 174 -7.45 -11.79 -8.14
N SER A 175 -7.81 -11.94 -6.86
CA SER A 175 -7.24 -11.13 -5.77
C SER A 175 -5.74 -11.37 -5.59
N GLU A 176 -4.97 -10.31 -5.38
CA GLU A 176 -3.55 -10.39 -5.07
C GLU A 176 -3.27 -11.32 -3.88
N MET A 177 -4.05 -11.16 -2.80
CA MET A 177 -3.93 -12.00 -1.62
C MET A 177 -4.06 -13.48 -1.99
N ALA A 178 -5.01 -13.81 -2.87
CA ALA A 178 -5.27 -15.18 -3.29
C ALA A 178 -4.09 -15.75 -4.11
N VAL A 179 -3.52 -14.96 -5.02
CA VAL A 179 -2.44 -15.43 -5.91
C VAL A 179 -1.05 -15.37 -5.30
N THR A 180 -0.85 -14.65 -4.18
CA THR A 180 0.46 -14.59 -3.51
C THR A 180 0.55 -15.37 -2.22
N ILE A 181 -0.42 -15.20 -1.32
CA ILE A 181 -0.38 -15.82 0.03
C ILE A 181 -1.58 -16.73 0.34
N GLY A 182 -2.56 -16.81 -0.57
CA GLY A 182 -3.73 -17.67 -0.44
C GLY A 182 -3.39 -19.16 -0.53
N ALA A 183 -4.41 -20.02 -0.38
CA ALA A 183 -4.26 -21.47 -0.42
C ALA A 183 -3.55 -21.98 -1.70
N ASP A 184 -3.84 -21.32 -2.83
CA ASP A 184 -3.25 -21.60 -4.15
C ASP A 184 -2.21 -20.54 -4.57
N GLY A 185 -1.79 -19.68 -3.63
CA GLY A 185 -0.88 -18.57 -3.89
C GLY A 185 0.59 -18.98 -4.01
N PHE A 186 1.37 -18.16 -4.71
CA PHE A 186 2.82 -18.37 -4.90
C PHE A 186 3.59 -17.05 -4.80
N SER A 187 4.79 -17.09 -4.20
CA SER A 187 5.75 -15.99 -4.21
C SER A 187 7.19 -16.53 -4.25
N TYR A 188 8.12 -15.75 -4.82
CA TYR A 188 9.54 -16.08 -4.92
C TYR A 188 10.41 -14.98 -4.29
N THR A 189 11.61 -15.34 -3.82
CA THR A 189 12.64 -14.37 -3.40
C THR A 189 13.66 -14.10 -4.50
N ARG A 190 13.95 -15.10 -5.34
CA ARG A 190 14.78 -14.95 -6.53
C ARG A 190 14.05 -15.56 -7.70
N LYS A 191 14.00 -14.81 -8.81
CA LYS A 191 13.41 -15.29 -10.05
C LYS A 191 14.18 -16.53 -10.50
N ASP A 192 13.47 -17.64 -10.72
CA ASP A 192 13.98 -18.97 -11.12
C ASP A 192 14.61 -19.84 -10.00
N ASP A 193 14.57 -19.42 -8.73
CA ASP A 193 15.02 -20.24 -7.60
C ASP A 193 13.81 -20.97 -6.95
N VAL A 194 13.89 -22.31 -6.83
CA VAL A 194 12.75 -23.19 -6.44
C VAL A 194 12.71 -23.46 -4.93
N LEU A 195 13.36 -22.64 -4.10
CA LEU A 195 13.38 -22.86 -2.65
C LEU A 195 12.05 -22.45 -2.01
N GLU A 196 11.57 -23.34 -1.13
CA GLU A 196 10.21 -23.45 -0.57
C GLU A 196 9.55 -22.11 -0.21
N GLY A 197 8.45 -21.81 -0.92
CA GLY A 197 7.56 -20.70 -0.57
C GLY A 197 6.80 -20.97 0.73
N PHE A 198 6.64 -19.93 1.55
CA PHE A 198 5.83 -19.98 2.76
C PHE A 198 4.35 -20.11 2.41
N ARG A 199 3.66 -21.09 3.01
CA ARG A 199 2.21 -21.27 2.90
C ARG A 199 1.53 -20.83 4.20
N LEU A 200 0.31 -20.30 4.08
CA LEU A 200 -0.57 -20.04 5.22
C LEU A 200 -1.06 -21.38 5.79
N GLY A 201 -0.31 -21.92 6.74
CA GLY A 201 -0.73 -23.00 7.64
C GLY A 201 -1.17 -22.40 8.96
N ASN A 202 -2.39 -22.75 9.40
CA ASN A 202 -3.03 -22.36 10.66
C ASN A 202 -2.03 -22.20 11.83
N SER A 203 -1.78 -20.96 12.23
CA SER A 203 -1.28 -20.68 13.57
C SER A 203 -2.44 -20.89 14.55
N LEU A 204 -2.40 -22.00 15.29
CA LEU A 204 -3.08 -22.13 16.58
C LEU A 204 -2.44 -21.17 17.59
#